data_AF-A0A119VDH3-F1
#
_entry.id   AF-A0A119VDH3-F1
#
_cell.length_a   1.000
_cell.length_b   1.000
_cell.length_c   1.000
_cell.angle_alpha   90.00
_cell.angle_beta   90.00
_cell.angle_gamma   90.00
#
_symmetry.space_group_name_H-M   'P 1'
#
loop_
_entity.id
_entity.type
_entity.pdbx_description
1 polymer ?
#
loop_
_entity_poly.entity_id
_entity_poly.type
_entity_poly.pdbx_seq_one_letter_code
_entity_poly.pdbx_strand_id
1 'polypeptide(L)'
;MNAFPSTFQPAYRGEPSRSYFMSHDNGDILQPFKFKVGDIVCWTNDYGVKWRGRRIVEVDRDAKSRPLYYLEPTDAPWMYVREPNLVYETMSLTQLQDQSRYDYSLRQRAQRDPGYLPSIARAIATQPGTVNSPSESPI
;
A
#
# COMPACT_ATOMS: atom_id res chain seq x y z
N MET A 1 -1.06 -57.61 0.38
CA MET A 1 -1.81 -56.82 -0.61
C MET A 1 -3.02 -56.24 0.09
N ASN A 2 -2.96 -54.98 0.51
CA ASN A 2 -4.09 -54.28 1.15
C ASN A 2 -4.35 -53.00 0.35
N ALA A 3 -5.51 -52.95 -0.29
CA ALA A 3 -6.00 -51.82 -1.05
C ALA A 3 -6.59 -50.76 -0.10
N PHE A 4 -6.14 -49.51 -0.24
CA PHE A 4 -6.85 -48.35 0.30
C PHE A 4 -7.51 -47.62 -0.88
N PRO A 5 -8.85 -47.55 -0.95
CA PRO A 5 -9.52 -46.52 -1.72
C PRO A 5 -9.86 -45.37 -0.78
N SER A 6 -9.72 -44.13 -1.25
CA SER A 6 -10.78 -43.13 -1.17
C SER A 6 -10.20 -41.76 -1.53
N THR A 7 -10.49 -41.35 -2.76
CA THR A 7 -10.31 -40.00 -3.29
C THR A 7 -11.10 -39.02 -2.45
N PHE A 8 -10.42 -38.08 -1.79
CA PHE A 8 -11.06 -36.95 -1.13
C PHE A 8 -11.29 -35.84 -2.17
N GLN A 9 -12.52 -35.68 -2.65
CA GLN A 9 -12.94 -34.48 -3.38
C GLN A 9 -13.61 -33.52 -2.40
N PRO A 10 -13.12 -32.27 -2.23
CA PRO A 10 -13.87 -31.28 -1.50
C PRO A 10 -15.06 -30.81 -2.37
N ALA A 11 -16.27 -31.04 -1.87
CA ALA A 11 -17.50 -30.49 -2.41
C ALA A 11 -17.58 -28.99 -2.08
N TYR A 12 -17.05 -28.13 -2.95
CA TYR A 12 -17.43 -26.72 -2.93
C TYR A 12 -18.74 -26.55 -3.67
N ARG A 13 -19.82 -26.67 -2.89
CA ARG A 13 -21.18 -26.29 -3.25
C ARG A 13 -21.18 -24.79 -3.53
N GLY A 14 -21.48 -24.41 -4.78
CA GLY A 14 -21.67 -23.01 -5.16
C GLY A 14 -22.77 -22.39 -4.30
N GLU A 15 -22.38 -21.47 -3.43
CA GLU A 15 -23.32 -20.57 -2.77
C GLU A 15 -23.82 -19.55 -3.80
N PRO A 16 -25.15 -19.31 -3.88
CA PRO A 16 -25.71 -18.36 -4.81
C PRO A 16 -25.22 -16.95 -4.50
N SER A 17 -24.86 -16.26 -5.58
CA SER A 17 -24.54 -14.85 -5.68
C SER A 17 -25.28 -14.02 -4.63
N ARG A 18 -24.53 -13.51 -3.64
CA ARG A 18 -25.02 -12.46 -2.76
C ARG A 18 -25.27 -11.24 -3.64
N SER A 19 -26.52 -11.08 -4.04
CA SER A 19 -27.04 -9.87 -4.65
C SER A 19 -26.66 -8.72 -3.74
N TYR A 20 -25.72 -7.89 -4.20
CA TYR A 20 -25.40 -6.61 -3.60
C TYR A 20 -26.71 -5.83 -3.52
N PHE A 21 -27.23 -5.66 -2.31
CA PHE A 21 -28.21 -4.63 -2.03
C PHE A 21 -27.54 -3.32 -2.41
N MET A 22 -27.93 -2.76 -3.55
CA MET A 22 -27.67 -1.37 -3.89
C MET A 22 -28.46 -0.52 -2.91
N SER A 23 -27.81 -0.19 -1.80
CA SER A 23 -28.31 0.78 -0.84
C SER A 23 -28.49 2.11 -1.54
N HIS A 24 -29.72 2.58 -1.43
CA HIS A 24 -30.29 3.72 -2.13
C HIS A 24 -29.53 5.01 -1.84
N ASP A 25 -29.50 5.84 -2.89
CA ASP A 25 -29.15 7.25 -2.92
C ASP A 25 -29.41 7.98 -1.60
N ASN A 26 -28.33 8.38 -0.95
CA ASN A 26 -28.32 9.49 0.00
C ASN A 26 -27.00 10.24 -0.14
N GLY A 27 -26.67 10.67 -1.36
CA GLY A 27 -25.73 11.77 -1.64
C GLY A 27 -24.36 11.73 -0.94
N ASP A 28 -23.92 10.58 -0.44
CA ASP A 28 -22.65 10.43 0.24
C ASP A 28 -21.62 10.37 -0.88
N ILE A 29 -21.10 11.54 -1.23
CA ILE A 29 -19.99 11.70 -2.16
C ILE A 29 -18.85 10.89 -1.54
N LEU A 30 -18.72 9.63 -1.98
CA LEU A 30 -17.61 8.76 -1.60
C LEU A 30 -16.35 9.59 -1.85
N GLN A 31 -15.72 10.04 -0.77
CA GLN A 31 -14.56 10.92 -0.91
C GLN A 31 -13.56 10.19 -1.79
N PRO A 32 -13.08 10.83 -2.88
CA PRO A 32 -12.15 10.17 -3.76
C PRO A 32 -10.92 9.78 -2.95
N PHE A 33 -10.56 8.49 -2.98
CA PHE A 33 -9.40 7.96 -2.28
C PHE A 33 -8.16 8.75 -2.68
N LYS A 34 -7.37 9.20 -1.69
CA LYS A 34 -6.21 10.06 -1.95
C LYS A 34 -5.07 9.31 -2.65
N PHE A 35 -4.95 8.01 -2.37
CA PHE A 35 -3.87 7.17 -2.86
C PHE A 35 -4.41 5.96 -3.64
N LYS A 36 -3.56 5.40 -4.50
CA LYS A 36 -3.85 4.21 -5.31
C LYS A 36 -2.74 3.17 -5.21
N VAL A 37 -3.05 1.95 -5.62
CA VAL A 37 -2.05 0.88 -5.76
C VAL A 37 -0.91 1.35 -6.67
N GLY A 38 0.32 1.08 -6.24
CA GLY A 38 1.55 1.49 -6.91
C GLY A 38 2.14 2.81 -6.41
N ASP A 39 1.37 3.65 -5.72
CA ASP A 39 1.90 4.88 -5.13
C ASP A 39 2.95 4.58 -4.08
N ILE A 40 3.96 5.44 -4.03
CA ILE A 40 4.97 5.44 -2.97
C ILE A 40 4.61 6.45 -1.90
N VAL A 41 4.63 6.01 -0.65
CA VAL A 41 4.22 6.77 0.52
C VAL A 41 5.23 6.63 1.66
N CYS A 42 5.23 7.65 2.52
CA CYS A 42 5.74 7.61 3.88
C CYS A 42 4.58 7.29 4.81
N TRP A 43 4.71 6.22 5.59
CA TRP A 43 3.76 5.86 6.64
C TRP A 43 4.26 6.37 8.00
N THR A 44 3.39 7.04 8.76
CA THR A 44 3.65 7.42 10.16
C THR A 44 2.68 6.65 11.07
N ASN A 45 3.18 5.90 12.07
CA ASN A 45 2.28 5.29 13.05
C ASN A 45 1.81 6.31 14.10
N ASP A 46 0.93 5.86 15.00
CA ASP A 46 0.34 6.69 16.06
C ASP A 46 1.38 7.16 17.10
N TYR A 47 2.58 6.57 17.11
CA TYR A 47 3.72 6.98 17.94
C TYR A 47 4.67 7.96 17.22
N GLY A 48 4.35 8.38 15.99
CA GLY A 48 5.17 9.31 15.21
C GLY A 48 6.37 8.69 14.49
N VAL A 49 6.54 7.37 14.55
CA VAL A 49 7.61 6.67 13.83
C VAL A 49 7.27 6.65 12.34
N LYS A 50 8.25 7.04 11.51
CA LYS A 50 8.10 7.18 10.06
C LYS A 50 8.81 6.07 9.32
N TRP A 51 8.08 5.37 8.46
CA TRP A 51 8.61 4.39 7.53
C TRP A 51 8.47 4.92 6.11
N ARG A 52 9.63 5.13 5.49
CA ARG A 52 9.77 5.76 4.18
C ARG A 52 9.81 4.73 3.07
N GLY A 53 9.48 5.17 1.85
CA GLY A 53 9.62 4.35 0.64
C GLY A 53 8.73 3.10 0.64
N ARG A 54 7.47 3.23 1.06
CA ARG A 54 6.50 2.15 1.05
C ARG A 54 5.62 2.23 -0.19
N ARG A 55 5.46 1.14 -0.91
CA ARG A 55 4.53 1.01 -2.04
C ARG A 55 3.20 0.49 -1.55
N ILE A 56 2.10 1.11 -1.97
CA ILE A 56 0.75 0.57 -1.76
C ILE A 56 0.55 -0.63 -2.69
N VAL A 57 0.26 -1.79 -2.13
CA VAL A 57 0.02 -3.03 -2.90
C VAL A 57 -1.46 -3.35 -3.04
N GLU A 58 -2.28 -2.91 -2.08
CA GLU A 58 -3.71 -3.18 -2.07
C GLU A 58 -4.45 -2.03 -1.36
N VAL A 59 -5.67 -1.77 -1.81
CA VAL A 59 -6.61 -0.83 -1.19
C VAL A 59 -7.93 -1.55 -0.98
N ASP A 60 -8.31 -1.77 0.26
CA ASP A 60 -9.63 -2.30 0.62
C ASP A 60 -10.64 -1.14 0.62
N ARG A 61 -11.51 -1.18 -0.38
CA ARG A 61 -12.57 -0.18 -0.62
C ARG A 61 -13.90 -0.57 0.02
N ASP A 62 -14.06 -1.82 0.45
CA ASP A 62 -15.29 -2.34 1.03
C ASP A 62 -15.35 -2.09 2.55
N ALA A 63 -14.25 -1.59 3.13
CA ALA A 63 -14.21 -1.11 4.50
C ALA A 63 -15.25 0.01 4.73
N LYS A 64 -16.28 -0.32 5.51
CA LYS A 64 -17.53 0.46 5.73
C LYS A 64 -17.38 1.95 6.07
N SER A 65 -16.21 2.43 6.47
CA SER A 65 -16.05 3.80 6.97
C SER A 65 -14.85 4.57 6.41
N ARG A 66 -13.74 3.90 6.07
CA ARG A 66 -12.51 4.52 5.55
C ARG A 66 -11.71 3.52 4.71
N PRO A 67 -11.02 3.96 3.64
CA PRO A 67 -10.11 3.09 2.89
C PRO A 67 -8.99 2.55 3.80
N LEU A 68 -8.69 1.27 3.64
CA LEU A 68 -7.56 0.61 4.29
C LEU A 68 -6.49 0.29 3.24
N TYR A 69 -5.23 0.58 3.57
CA TYR A 69 -4.10 0.45 2.65
C TYR A 69 -3.13 -0.61 3.14
N TYR A 70 -2.71 -1.50 2.25
CA TYR A 70 -1.65 -2.47 2.53
C TYR A 70 -0.37 -2.04 1.82
N LEU A 71 0.75 -2.12 2.52
CA LEU A 71 2.03 -1.56 2.09
C LEU A 71 3.11 -2.64 1.94
N GLU A 72 4.04 -2.44 1.02
CA GLU A 72 5.31 -3.15 0.97
C GLU A 72 6.50 -2.17 0.92
N PRO A 73 7.69 -2.52 1.44
CA PRO A 73 7.94 -3.66 2.30
C PRO A 73 7.29 -3.43 3.67
N THR A 74 7.05 -4.49 4.43
CA THR A 74 6.66 -4.42 5.84
C THR A 74 6.94 -5.76 6.48
N ASP A 75 7.23 -5.78 7.78
CA ASP A 75 7.38 -7.02 8.53
C ASP A 75 6.02 -7.65 8.88
N ALA A 76 4.92 -6.90 8.70
CA ALA A 76 3.55 -7.32 8.96
C ALA A 76 2.64 -7.06 7.74
N PRO A 77 2.66 -7.93 6.70
CA PRO A 77 1.91 -7.71 5.45
C PRO A 77 0.39 -7.77 5.63
N TRP A 78 -0.08 -8.40 6.71
CA TRP A 78 -1.50 -8.45 7.09
C TRP A 78 -1.99 -7.15 7.76
N MET A 79 -1.07 -6.25 8.14
CA MET A 79 -1.41 -5.01 8.84
C MET A 79 -1.77 -3.92 7.83
N TYR A 80 -2.99 -3.39 7.95
CA TYR A 80 -3.42 -2.25 7.16
C TYR A 80 -3.01 -0.91 7.80
N VAL A 81 -2.98 0.13 6.97
CA VAL A 81 -2.72 1.51 7.36
C VAL A 81 -3.91 2.38 6.99
N ARG A 82 -4.23 3.34 7.86
CA ARG A 82 -5.30 4.32 7.61
C ARG A 82 -4.77 5.47 6.77
N GLU A 83 -5.61 6.02 5.89
CA GLU A 83 -5.24 7.14 5.01
C GLU A 83 -4.56 8.34 5.71
N PRO A 84 -5.01 8.81 6.90
CA PRO A 84 -4.40 9.97 7.56
C PRO A 84 -2.94 9.75 7.97
N ASN A 85 -2.52 8.48 8.06
CA ASN A 85 -1.17 8.08 8.44
C ASN A 85 -0.23 8.01 7.23
N LEU A 86 -0.71 8.33 6.02
CA LEU A 86 0.04 8.27 4.77
C LEU A 86 0.28 9.66 4.18
N VAL A 87 1.49 9.86 3.67
CA VAL A 87 1.90 11.03 2.88
C VAL A 87 2.68 10.55 1.66
N TYR A 88 2.56 11.22 0.52
CA TYR A 88 3.41 10.91 -0.65
C TYR A 88 4.89 10.98 -0.28
N GLU A 89 5.67 10.01 -0.75
CA GLU A 89 7.10 10.01 -0.52
C GLU A 89 7.81 10.99 -1.46
N THR A 90 8.84 11.65 -0.97
CA THR A 90 9.62 12.64 -1.75
C THR A 90 11.11 12.36 -1.76
N MET A 91 11.54 11.25 -1.16
CA MET A 91 12.96 10.89 -1.06
C MET A 91 13.56 10.53 -2.42
N SER A 92 14.76 11.04 -2.68
CA SER A 92 15.63 10.60 -3.77
C SER A 92 16.15 9.18 -3.55
N LEU A 93 16.70 8.57 -4.61
CA LEU A 93 17.33 7.24 -4.53
C LEU A 93 18.42 7.18 -3.44
N THR A 94 19.30 8.19 -3.38
CA THR A 94 20.39 8.23 -2.39
C THR A 94 19.85 8.30 -0.97
N GLN A 95 18.78 9.06 -0.73
CA GLN A 95 18.12 9.13 0.58
C GLN A 95 17.45 7.80 0.95
N LEU A 96 16.80 7.13 -0.01
CA LEU A 96 16.23 5.79 0.22
C LEU A 96 17.31 4.75 0.54
N GLN A 97 18.46 4.82 -0.12
CA GLN A 97 19.61 3.96 0.17
C GLN A 97 20.13 4.19 1.59
N ASP A 98 20.30 5.45 2.02
CA ASP A 98 20.73 5.74 3.38
C ASP A 98 19.69 5.29 4.42
N GLN A 99 18.41 5.57 4.17
CA GLN A 99 17.31 5.12 5.03
C GLN A 99 17.28 3.60 5.18
N SER A 100 17.57 2.84 4.11
CA SER A 100 17.60 1.38 4.16
C SER A 100 18.66 0.83 5.14
N ARG A 101 19.62 1.64 5.60
CA ARG A 101 20.57 1.21 6.63
C ARG A 101 19.91 1.03 7.98
N TYR A 102 18.90 1.85 8.27
CA TYR A 102 18.18 1.91 9.55
C TYR A 102 16.85 1.14 9.50
N ASP A 103 16.29 0.95 8.31
CA ASP A 103 15.01 0.28 8.10
C ASP A 103 15.21 -1.18 7.68
N TYR A 104 15.00 -2.10 8.61
CA TYR A 104 15.26 -3.53 8.39
C TYR A 104 14.47 -4.12 7.21
N SER A 105 13.17 -3.88 7.16
CA SER A 105 12.28 -4.40 6.11
C SER A 105 12.66 -3.86 4.72
N LEU A 106 13.04 -2.58 4.63
CA LEU A 106 13.50 -1.96 3.39
C LEU A 106 14.86 -2.51 2.96
N ARG A 107 15.78 -2.69 3.92
CA ARG A 107 17.09 -3.33 3.69
C ARG A 107 16.94 -4.73 3.14
N GLN A 108 16.12 -5.56 3.80
CA GLN A 108 15.88 -6.94 3.38
C GLN A 108 15.31 -6.99 1.97
N ARG A 109 14.32 -6.13 1.66
CA ARG A 109 13.75 -6.10 0.31
C ARG A 109 14.78 -5.68 -0.74
N ALA A 110 15.60 -4.67 -0.45
CA ALA A 110 16.67 -4.24 -1.36
C ALA A 110 17.77 -5.30 -1.56
N GLN A 111 18.05 -6.12 -0.55
CA GLN A 111 19.00 -7.24 -0.68
C GLN A 111 18.44 -8.37 -1.54
N ARG A 112 17.15 -8.69 -1.39
CA ARG A 112 16.47 -9.73 -2.19
C ARG A 112 16.24 -9.29 -3.63
N ASP A 113 15.95 -8.00 -3.81
CA ASP A 113 15.67 -7.37 -5.10
C ASP A 113 16.47 -6.06 -5.20
N PRO A 114 17.69 -6.10 -5.78
CA PRO A 114 18.52 -4.91 -5.97
C PRO A 114 17.86 -3.83 -6.85
N GLY A 115 16.87 -4.19 -7.66
CA GLY A 115 16.09 -3.26 -8.48
C GLY A 115 15.01 -2.49 -7.72
N TYR A 116 14.74 -2.88 -6.48
CA TYR A 116 13.63 -2.35 -5.69
C TYR A 116 13.74 -0.83 -5.43
N LEU A 117 14.84 -0.37 -4.82
CA LEU A 117 15.03 1.06 -4.51
C LEU A 117 15.06 1.93 -5.78
N PRO A 118 15.76 1.56 -6.86
CA PRO A 118 15.64 2.27 -8.14
C PRO A 118 14.20 2.33 -8.65
N SER A 119 13.41 1.25 -8.52
CA SER A 119 12.01 1.24 -8.98
C SER A 119 11.14 2.22 -8.18
N ILE A 120 11.34 2.29 -6.86
CA ILE A 120 10.64 3.24 -5.99
C ILE A 120 11.02 4.67 -6.35
N ALA A 121 12.32 4.96 -6.48
CA ALA A 121 12.78 6.30 -6.80
C ALA A 121 12.21 6.81 -8.13
N ARG A 122 12.12 5.92 -9.14
CA ARG A 122 11.45 6.24 -10.41
C ARG A 122 9.96 6.52 -10.21
N ALA A 123 9.27 5.68 -9.44
CA ALA A 123 7.84 5.86 -9.16
C ALA A 123 7.58 7.21 -8.48
N ILE A 124 8.38 7.60 -7.47
CA ILE A 124 8.33 8.92 -6.83
C ILE A 124 8.51 10.03 -7.88
N ALA A 125 9.53 9.93 -8.74
CA ALA A 125 9.79 10.95 -9.77
C ALA A 125 8.65 11.08 -10.82
N THR A 126 7.86 10.03 -11.02
CA THR A 126 6.71 10.03 -11.94
C THR A 126 5.38 10.40 -11.31
N GLN A 127 5.32 10.60 -9.98
CA GLN A 127 4.07 10.92 -9.31
C GLN A 127 3.58 12.33 -9.72
N PRO A 128 2.34 12.45 -10.24
CA PRO A 128 1.79 13.74 -10.63
C PRO A 128 1.47 14.57 -9.39
N GLY A 129 2.11 15.73 -9.24
CA GLY A 129 1.75 16.73 -8.22
C GLY A 129 2.78 17.01 -7.12
N THR A 130 4.01 16.49 -7.22
CA THR A 130 5.15 16.98 -6.41
C THR A 130 6.13 17.79 -7.26
N VAL A 131 5.60 18.63 -8.15
CA VAL A 131 6.38 19.74 -8.69
C VAL A 131 6.54 20.71 -7.53
N ASN A 132 7.73 20.77 -6.95
CA ASN A 132 8.17 21.89 -6.14
C ASN A 132 7.89 23.16 -6.96
N SER A 133 6.83 23.90 -6.66
CA SER A 133 6.80 25.32 -6.98
C SER A 133 7.86 25.95 -6.06
N PRO A 134 9.02 26.41 -6.57
CA PRO A 134 9.86 27.26 -5.75
C PRO A 134 9.00 28.45 -5.35
N SER A 135 8.82 28.64 -4.04
CA SER A 135 8.20 29.84 -3.50
C SER A 135 9.13 31.00 -3.84
N GLU A 136 8.90 31.64 -4.99
CA GLU A 136 9.40 32.98 -5.24
C GLU A 136 8.85 33.86 -4.13
N SER A 137 9.74 34.28 -3.25
CA SER A 137 9.41 35.25 -2.20
C SER A 137 9.17 36.59 -2.89
N PRO A 138 8.04 37.27 -2.66
CA PRO A 138 7.88 38.63 -3.15
C PRO A 138 8.86 39.54 -2.40
N ILE A 139 9.54 40.38 -3.17
CA ILE A 139 10.49 41.42 -2.75
C ILE A 139 9.76 42.49 -1.93
#